data_AF-O69087-F1
#
_entry.id   AF-O69087-F1
#
_cell.length_a   1.000
_cell.length_b   1.000
_cell.length_c   1.000
_cell.angle_alpha   90.00
_cell.angle_beta   90.00
_cell.angle_gamma   90.00
#
_symmetry.space_group_name_H-M   'P 1'
#
loop_
_entity.id
_entity.type
_entity.pdbx_description
1 polymer ?
#
loop_
_entity_poly.entity_id
_entity_poly.type
_entity_poly.pdbx_seq_one_letter_code
_entity_poly.pdbx_strand_id
1 'polypeptide(L)'
;GGENTMKNLKLIGIAAVMGLSMVALTACNSGSKAPDAAKPAPAPSSAPAPAPAPADKPTAAPAAAGADAKALFTGKGACITCHKLGTEGALEVGPNLGEVGKKYNEEKIYKILVNPSGEGLQATMPAATTLSDDEKKAVAKFLAEKK
;
A
#
# COMPACT_ATOMS: atom_id res chain seq x y z
N GLY A 1 -16.41 -15.67 -49.60
CA GLY A 1 -15.01 -15.99 -49.92
C GLY A 1 -14.40 -14.85 -50.70
N GLY A 2 -13.10 -14.60 -50.52
CA GLY A 2 -12.30 -13.59 -51.23
C GLY A 2 -12.14 -12.31 -50.38
N GLU A 3 -11.03 -12.14 -49.64
CA GLU A 3 -9.70 -11.66 -50.08
C GLU A 3 -9.61 -10.15 -50.33
N ASN A 4 -8.81 -9.46 -49.51
CA ASN A 4 -8.01 -8.30 -49.89
C ASN A 4 -7.00 -8.03 -48.74
N THR A 5 -5.84 -8.68 -48.74
CA THR A 5 -4.60 -8.19 -49.38
C THR A 5 -4.19 -6.80 -48.91
N MET A 6 -3.32 -6.81 -47.88
CA MET A 6 -2.04 -6.11 -47.75
C MET A 6 -1.87 -4.75 -48.43
N LYS A 7 -1.32 -3.77 -47.68
CA LYS A 7 -0.54 -2.56 -48.06
C LYS A 7 -0.89 -1.47 -47.02
N ASN A 8 -0.03 -0.95 -46.14
CA ASN A 8 1.22 -0.26 -46.43
C ASN A 8 2.04 -0.06 -45.15
N LEU A 9 3.30 -0.47 -45.23
CA LEU A 9 4.43 -0.09 -44.40
C LEU A 9 5.04 1.20 -44.97
N LYS A 10 5.13 2.29 -44.19
CA LYS A 10 6.33 3.17 -44.19
C LYS A 10 6.31 4.29 -43.12
N LEU A 11 7.41 4.35 -42.38
CA LEU A 11 8.21 5.56 -42.06
C LEU A 11 7.51 6.80 -41.48
N ILE A 12 7.72 7.04 -40.19
CA ILE A 12 8.07 8.38 -39.68
C ILE A 12 9.23 8.20 -38.68
N GLY A 13 10.41 8.65 -39.08
CA GLY A 13 11.57 8.84 -38.20
C GLY A 13 11.74 10.32 -37.82
N ILE A 14 12.92 10.65 -37.26
CA ILE A 14 13.46 11.97 -36.85
C ILE A 14 13.09 12.30 -35.38
N ALA A 15 13.96 12.65 -34.42
CA ALA A 15 15.40 12.93 -34.27
C ALA A 15 15.71 12.75 -32.74
N ALA A 16 16.86 12.26 -32.27
CA ALA A 16 18.13 12.99 -32.08
C ALA A 16 17.91 14.28 -31.23
N VAL A 17 18.63 14.68 -30.18
CA VAL A 17 20.02 14.51 -29.73
C VAL A 17 20.11 14.98 -28.25
N MET A 18 21.10 14.45 -27.52
CA MET A 18 21.76 14.93 -26.29
C MET A 18 21.24 16.14 -25.50
N GLY A 19 21.20 15.94 -24.17
CA GLY A 19 21.27 17.02 -23.17
C GLY A 19 22.06 16.58 -21.93
N LEU A 20 23.39 16.46 -22.09
CA LEU A 20 24.36 16.35 -21.00
C LEU A 20 24.66 17.77 -20.52
N SER A 21 24.31 18.11 -19.27
CA SER A 21 24.76 19.35 -18.62
C SER A 21 25.43 19.06 -17.29
N MET A 22 26.48 19.83 -17.08
CA MET A 22 27.66 19.53 -16.28
C MET A 22 27.59 20.17 -14.89
N VAL A 23 28.26 19.50 -13.96
CA VAL A 23 29.08 20.01 -12.84
C VAL A 23 29.12 21.53 -12.65
N ALA A 24 28.79 21.98 -11.43
CA ALA A 24 29.42 23.14 -10.82
C ALA A 24 29.78 22.83 -9.36
N LEU A 25 31.07 22.58 -9.14
CA LEU A 25 31.74 22.66 -7.85
C LEU A 25 31.87 24.15 -7.50
N THR A 26 31.34 24.60 -6.36
CA THR A 26 31.67 25.93 -5.83
C THR A 26 31.93 25.83 -4.34
N ALA A 27 33.21 25.98 -4.00
CA ALA A 27 33.75 26.20 -2.67
C ALA A 27 34.00 27.69 -2.44
N CYS A 28 34.26 28.04 -1.16
CA CYS A 28 34.65 29.33 -0.55
C CYS A 28 33.47 30.20 -0.07
N ASN A 29 33.17 30.24 1.23
CA ASN A 29 33.92 30.76 2.39
C ASN A 29 33.80 32.29 2.55
N SER A 30 33.02 32.71 3.55
CA SER A 30 33.19 33.99 4.25
C SER A 30 32.73 33.81 5.70
N GLY A 31 33.65 34.04 6.64
CA GLY A 31 33.50 33.70 8.05
C GLY A 31 33.34 34.89 9.01
N SER A 32 33.35 34.53 10.31
CA SER A 32 33.46 35.35 11.53
C SER A 32 32.12 35.78 12.15
N LYS A 33 31.81 35.59 13.45
CA LYS A 33 32.48 34.98 14.62
C LYS A 33 31.41 34.83 15.74
N ALA A 34 31.55 33.76 16.55
CA ALA A 34 30.72 33.25 17.66
C ALA A 34 30.73 34.13 18.96
N PRO A 35 30.15 33.76 20.14
CA PRO A 35 29.42 32.55 20.62
C PRO A 35 28.06 32.92 21.31
N ASP A 36 27.23 32.09 21.94
CA ASP A 36 27.33 30.95 22.85
C ASP A 36 25.91 30.34 22.98
N ALA A 37 25.80 29.01 23.09
CA ALA A 37 24.85 28.33 23.99
C ALA A 37 24.69 26.85 23.62
N ALA A 38 25.12 26.00 24.56
CA ALA A 38 24.52 24.71 24.90
C ALA A 38 24.53 23.58 23.85
N LYS A 39 25.54 22.71 24.03
CA LYS A 39 25.53 21.25 23.82
C LYS A 39 24.11 20.62 23.77
N PRO A 40 23.68 20.02 22.64
CA PRO A 40 22.63 19.02 22.68
C PRO A 40 23.17 17.75 23.33
N ALA A 41 22.55 17.39 24.46
CA ALA A 41 22.74 16.12 25.14
C ALA A 41 22.39 14.94 24.21
N PRO A 42 22.98 13.74 24.42
CA PRO A 42 22.67 12.56 23.65
C PRO A 42 21.17 12.23 23.70
N ALA A 43 20.66 11.74 22.57
CA ALA A 43 19.29 11.29 22.39
C ALA A 43 18.85 10.37 23.55
N PRO A 44 17.66 10.59 24.15
CA PRO A 44 17.12 9.61 25.07
C PRO A 44 16.84 8.32 24.28
N SER A 45 17.61 7.29 24.61
CA SER A 45 17.21 5.90 24.44
C SER A 45 15.95 5.69 25.27
N SER A 46 14.78 5.78 24.63
CA SER A 46 13.56 5.30 25.25
C SER A 46 13.63 3.78 25.29
N ALA A 47 13.80 3.28 26.51
CA ALA A 47 13.59 1.90 26.88
C ALA A 47 12.29 1.34 26.27
N PRO A 48 12.22 0.03 25.97
CA PRO A 48 11.02 -0.58 25.42
C PRO A 48 9.83 -0.35 26.35
N ALA A 49 8.73 0.14 25.79
CA ALA A 49 7.44 0.17 26.45
C ALA A 49 7.07 -1.26 26.91
N PRO A 50 6.40 -1.43 28.06
CA PRO A 50 6.01 -2.76 28.53
C PRO A 50 5.14 -3.45 27.48
N ALA A 51 5.44 -4.73 27.23
CA ALA A 51 4.59 -5.59 26.43
C ALA A 51 3.17 -5.59 27.02
N PRO A 52 2.11 -5.30 26.25
CA PRO A 52 0.77 -5.51 26.74
C PRO A 52 0.55 -7.01 26.94
N ALA A 53 0.20 -7.38 28.18
CA ALA A 53 -0.42 -8.65 28.52
C ALA A 53 -1.75 -8.80 27.74
N PRO A 54 -2.27 -10.04 27.58
CA PRO A 54 -3.08 -10.45 26.44
C PRO A 54 -4.30 -9.56 26.26
N ALA A 55 -4.42 -8.98 25.07
CA ALA A 55 -5.60 -8.26 24.65
C ALA A 55 -6.82 -9.16 24.83
N ASP A 56 -7.69 -8.75 25.75
CA ASP A 56 -9.09 -9.13 25.78
C ASP A 56 -9.63 -9.21 24.35
N LYS A 57 -10.44 -10.25 24.10
CA LYS A 57 -11.21 -10.40 22.86
C LYS A 57 -11.73 -9.03 22.43
N PRO A 58 -11.50 -8.58 21.19
CA PRO A 58 -12.28 -7.50 20.65
C PRO A 58 -13.75 -7.92 20.73
N THR A 59 -14.47 -7.30 21.67
CA THR A 59 -15.91 -7.17 21.56
C THR A 59 -16.16 -6.62 20.16
N ALA A 60 -16.86 -7.41 19.35
CA ALA A 60 -17.14 -7.06 17.98
C ALA A 60 -17.91 -5.74 17.99
N ALA A 61 -17.21 -4.63 17.72
CA ALA A 61 -17.84 -3.37 17.38
C ALA A 61 -18.86 -3.67 16.27
N PRO A 62 -20.13 -3.25 16.38
CA PRO A 62 -21.13 -3.54 15.37
C PRO A 62 -20.55 -3.18 13.99
N ALA A 63 -20.60 -4.15 13.07
CA ALA A 63 -20.21 -3.94 11.68
C ALA A 63 -20.92 -2.67 11.21
N ALA A 64 -20.15 -1.74 10.65
CA ALA A 64 -20.66 -0.49 10.10
C ALA A 64 -21.95 -0.78 9.32
N ALA A 65 -23.03 -0.13 9.73
CA ALA A 65 -24.36 -0.36 9.19
C ALA A 65 -24.35 -0.25 7.66
N GLY A 66 -24.65 -1.36 6.98
CA GLY A 66 -25.25 -1.34 5.64
C GLY A 66 -24.61 -2.20 4.55
N ALA A 67 -23.31 -2.51 4.60
CA ALA A 67 -22.65 -3.20 3.48
C ALA A 67 -22.06 -4.56 3.89
N ASP A 68 -22.42 -5.60 3.13
CA ASP A 68 -21.85 -6.94 3.30
C ASP A 68 -20.36 -6.93 2.91
N ALA A 69 -19.49 -7.18 3.88
CA ALA A 69 -18.03 -7.08 3.68
C ALA A 69 -17.51 -8.09 2.64
N LYS A 70 -18.14 -9.26 2.51
CA LYS A 70 -17.80 -10.23 1.47
C LYS A 70 -18.22 -9.70 0.10
N ALA A 71 -19.38 -9.07 -0.03
CA ALA A 71 -19.82 -8.42 -1.25
C ALA A 71 -18.92 -7.23 -1.64
N LEU A 72 -18.43 -6.45 -0.67
CA LEU A 72 -17.43 -5.41 -0.92
C LEU A 72 -16.12 -6.01 -1.43
N PHE A 73 -15.66 -7.13 -0.83
CA PHE A 73 -14.46 -7.84 -1.25
C PHE A 73 -14.57 -8.40 -2.67
N THR A 74 -15.69 -9.05 -3.02
CA THR A 74 -15.87 -9.68 -4.33
C THR A 74 -16.36 -8.71 -5.41
N GLY A 75 -17.01 -7.61 -5.01
CA GLY A 75 -17.64 -6.65 -5.91
C GLY A 75 -16.88 -5.34 -5.97
N LYS A 76 -17.31 -4.34 -5.19
CA LYS A 76 -16.85 -2.94 -5.29
C LYS A 76 -15.33 -2.77 -5.11
N GLY A 77 -14.73 -3.58 -4.24
CA GLY A 77 -13.28 -3.61 -4.01
C GLY A 77 -12.52 -4.49 -5.00
N ALA A 78 -13.21 -5.33 -5.79
CA ALA A 78 -12.65 -6.27 -6.78
C ALA A 78 -11.44 -7.07 -6.27
N CYS A 79 -11.38 -7.33 -4.96
CA CYS A 79 -10.21 -7.92 -4.31
C CYS A 79 -10.01 -9.37 -4.78
N ILE A 80 -11.13 -10.07 -5.03
CA ILE A 80 -11.18 -11.46 -5.52
C ILE A 80 -10.51 -11.64 -6.90
N THR A 81 -10.35 -10.57 -7.68
CA THR A 81 -9.70 -10.62 -9.00
C THR A 81 -8.21 -10.95 -8.90
N CYS A 82 -7.57 -10.58 -7.79
CA CYS A 82 -6.14 -10.82 -7.58
C CYS A 82 -5.88 -11.78 -6.40
N HIS A 83 -6.74 -11.76 -5.39
CA HIS A 83 -6.58 -12.53 -4.17
C HIS A 83 -7.62 -13.63 -4.08
N LYS A 84 -7.20 -14.82 -3.69
CA LYS A 84 -8.12 -15.85 -3.21
C LYS A 84 -8.57 -15.56 -1.79
N LEU A 85 -9.76 -16.04 -1.46
CA LEU A 85 -10.28 -16.12 -0.10
C LEU A 85 -10.46 -17.60 0.25
N GLY A 86 -9.42 -18.22 0.80
CA GLY A 86 -9.39 -19.67 1.02
C GLY A 86 -9.41 -20.39 -0.34
N THR A 87 -10.44 -21.19 -0.60
CA THR A 87 -10.59 -21.89 -1.89
C THR A 87 -11.37 -21.06 -2.92
N GLU A 88 -11.93 -19.92 -2.54
CA GLU A 88 -12.69 -19.04 -3.43
C GLU A 88 -11.77 -18.09 -4.21
N GLY A 89 -12.03 -17.91 -5.51
CA GLY A 89 -11.26 -17.04 -6.40
C GLY A 89 -10.44 -17.83 -7.43
N ALA A 90 -10.31 -17.29 -8.64
CA ALA A 90 -9.70 -18.01 -9.77
C ALA A 90 -8.21 -17.72 -9.94
N LEU A 91 -7.74 -16.54 -9.54
CA LEU A 91 -6.39 -16.03 -9.80
C LEU A 91 -5.62 -15.82 -8.49
N GLU A 92 -4.34 -16.16 -8.49
CA GLU A 92 -3.39 -15.90 -7.40
C GLU A 92 -2.31 -14.93 -7.87
N VAL A 93 -2.73 -13.69 -8.18
CA VAL A 93 -1.80 -12.59 -8.44
C VAL A 93 -1.24 -12.07 -7.11
N GLY A 94 -2.08 -12.00 -6.10
CA GLY A 94 -1.73 -11.73 -4.71
C GLY A 94 -1.85 -12.98 -3.83
N PRO A 95 -1.29 -12.94 -2.61
CA PRO A 95 -1.38 -14.05 -1.66
C PRO A 95 -2.82 -14.35 -1.26
N ASN A 96 -3.07 -15.59 -0.86
CA ASN A 96 -4.37 -16.01 -0.33
C ASN A 96 -4.68 -15.30 1.00
N LEU A 97 -5.90 -14.77 1.11
CA LEU A 97 -6.37 -14.01 2.28
C LEU A 97 -7.29 -14.82 3.20
N GLY A 98 -7.46 -16.13 2.95
CA GLY A 98 -8.31 -17.02 3.75
C GLY A 98 -7.87 -17.20 5.21
N GLU A 99 -6.63 -16.84 5.52
CA GLU A 99 -6.02 -16.94 6.86
C GLU A 99 -5.25 -15.65 7.22
N VAL A 100 -5.55 -14.52 6.56
CA VAL A 100 -4.80 -13.27 6.75
C VAL A 100 -4.88 -12.72 8.19
N GLY A 101 -5.98 -13.02 8.89
CA GLY A 101 -6.20 -12.69 10.29
C GLY A 101 -5.28 -13.41 11.28
N LYS A 102 -4.57 -14.47 10.86
CA LYS A 102 -3.45 -15.03 11.65
C LYS A 102 -2.21 -14.14 11.64
N LYS A 103 -2.03 -13.32 10.60
CA LYS A 103 -0.84 -12.48 10.39
C LYS A 103 -1.08 -11.02 10.74
N TYR A 104 -2.25 -10.49 10.41
CA TYR A 104 -2.57 -9.07 10.54
C TYR A 104 -3.88 -8.86 11.29
N ASN A 105 -3.91 -7.88 12.17
CA ASN A 105 -5.14 -7.42 12.81
C ASN A 105 -5.91 -6.44 11.90
N GLU A 106 -7.13 -6.09 12.31
CA GLU A 106 -8.01 -5.16 11.58
C GLU A 106 -7.31 -3.84 11.23
N GLU A 107 -6.61 -3.22 12.19
CA GLU A 107 -5.93 -1.94 11.97
C GLU A 107 -4.87 -2.05 10.87
N LYS A 108 -4.04 -3.09 10.90
CA LYS A 108 -3.01 -3.30 9.89
C LYS A 108 -3.62 -3.56 8.52
N ILE A 109 -4.69 -4.35 8.44
CA ILE A 109 -5.39 -4.61 7.18
C ILE A 109 -6.00 -3.33 6.63
N TYR A 110 -6.62 -2.49 7.47
CA TYR A 110 -7.15 -1.20 7.05
C TYR A 110 -6.05 -0.30 6.48
N LYS A 111 -4.89 -0.20 7.14
CA LYS A 111 -3.75 0.59 6.64
C LYS A 111 -3.25 0.08 5.29
N ILE A 112 -3.21 -1.24 5.10
CA ILE A 112 -2.88 -1.88 3.82
C ILE A 112 -3.89 -1.49 2.74
N LEU A 113 -5.19 -1.46 3.04
CA LEU A 113 -6.22 -1.04 2.09
C LEU A 113 -6.09 0.43 1.70
N VAL A 114 -5.62 1.29 2.60
CA VAL A 114 -5.43 2.73 2.35
C VAL A 114 -4.14 2.99 1.57
N ASN A 115 -3.02 2.36 1.95
CA ASN A 115 -1.72 2.59 1.33
C ASN A 115 -0.84 1.32 1.39
N PRO A 116 -1.03 0.36 0.47
CA PRO A 116 -0.32 -0.92 0.53
C PRO A 116 1.20 -0.76 0.38
N SER A 117 1.65 0.14 -0.51
CA SER A 117 3.08 0.44 -0.71
C SER A 117 3.72 1.06 0.53
N GLY A 118 2.99 1.93 1.24
CA GLY A 118 3.45 2.52 2.51
C GLY A 118 3.59 1.49 3.63
N GLU A 119 2.85 0.38 3.54
CA GLU A 119 2.90 -0.71 4.52
C GLU A 119 3.99 -1.75 4.21
N GLY A 120 4.86 -1.47 3.23
CA GLY A 120 5.96 -2.35 2.82
C GLY A 120 5.52 -3.53 1.96
N LEU A 121 4.30 -3.49 1.41
CA LEU A 121 3.81 -4.50 0.49
C LEU A 121 4.17 -4.18 -0.96
N GLN A 122 4.22 -5.23 -1.77
CA GLN A 122 4.51 -5.14 -3.20
C GLN A 122 3.57 -4.15 -3.91
N ALA A 123 4.18 -3.24 -4.68
CA ALA A 123 3.52 -2.10 -5.32
C ALA A 123 2.44 -2.45 -6.36
N THR A 124 2.25 -3.75 -6.66
CA THR A 124 1.22 -4.25 -7.58
C THR A 124 -0.19 -4.21 -6.97
N MET A 125 -0.33 -4.23 -5.65
CA MET A 125 -1.64 -4.07 -5.01
C MET A 125 -2.06 -2.60 -5.02
N PRO A 126 -3.17 -2.22 -5.69
CA PRO A 126 -3.65 -0.85 -5.67
C PRO A 126 -4.28 -0.50 -4.31
N ALA A 127 -4.26 0.79 -3.96
CA ALA A 127 -5.06 1.29 -2.84
C ALA A 127 -6.57 1.12 -3.14
N ALA A 128 -7.36 0.79 -2.11
CA ALA A 128 -8.80 0.54 -2.22
C ALA A 128 -9.62 1.83 -2.33
N THR A 129 -9.29 2.69 -3.29
CA THR A 129 -9.91 4.02 -3.47
C THR A 129 -11.39 3.94 -3.89
N THR A 130 -11.85 2.79 -4.39
CA THR A 130 -13.27 2.55 -4.72
C THR A 130 -14.14 2.36 -3.49
N LEU A 131 -13.55 2.08 -2.33
CA LEU A 131 -14.26 1.91 -1.07
C LEU A 131 -14.20 3.21 -0.25
N SER A 132 -15.30 3.51 0.45
CA SER A 132 -15.38 4.53 1.49
C SER A 132 -14.58 4.11 2.72
N ASP A 133 -14.39 5.00 3.68
CA ASP A 133 -13.65 4.66 4.90
C ASP A 133 -14.32 3.56 5.72
N ASP A 134 -15.64 3.68 5.94
CA ASP A 134 -16.45 2.68 6.64
C ASP A 134 -16.47 1.33 5.91
N GLU A 135 -16.49 1.35 4.58
CA GLU A 135 -16.42 0.13 3.76
C GLU A 135 -15.04 -0.54 3.90
N LYS A 136 -13.94 0.23 3.91
CA LYS A 136 -12.60 -0.31 4.18
C LYS A 136 -12.51 -0.93 5.56
N LYS A 137 -13.05 -0.27 6.59
CA LYS A 137 -13.10 -0.80 7.96
C LYS A 137 -13.90 -2.10 8.03
N ALA A 138 -15.06 -2.16 7.38
CA ALA A 138 -15.87 -3.38 7.31
C ALA A 138 -15.12 -4.55 6.64
N VAL A 139 -14.43 -4.30 5.52
CA VAL A 139 -13.61 -5.31 4.85
C VAL A 139 -12.40 -5.70 5.70
N ALA A 140 -11.73 -4.74 6.33
CA ALA A 140 -10.58 -5.00 7.19
C ALA A 140 -10.94 -5.88 8.39
N LYS A 141 -12.08 -5.60 9.04
CA LYS A 141 -12.62 -6.41 10.12
C LYS A 141 -12.92 -7.82 9.65
N PHE A 142 -13.65 -7.95 8.53
CA PHE A 142 -13.99 -9.23 7.93
C PHE A 142 -12.75 -10.09 7.64
N LEU A 143 -11.69 -9.49 7.12
CA LEU A 143 -10.43 -10.18 6.84
C LEU A 143 -9.64 -10.52 8.12
N ALA A 144 -9.67 -9.67 9.15
CA ALA A 144 -9.02 -9.94 10.43
C ALA A 144 -9.63 -11.15 11.16
N GLU A 145 -10.91 -11.45 10.91
CA GLU A 145 -11.58 -12.63 11.44
C GLU A 145 -11.24 -13.93 10.70
N LYS A 146 -10.55 -13.85 9.54
CA LYS A 146 -10.09 -15.01 8.77
C LYS A 146 -8.81 -15.58 9.36
N LYS A 147 -8.95 -16.50 10.32
CA LYS A 147 -7.83 -17.14 11.00
C LYS A 147 -7.54 -18.52 10.45
#